data_AF-A0A095A412-F1
#
_entry.id   AF-A0A095A412-F1
#
_cell.length_a   1.000
_cell.length_b   1.000
_cell.length_c   1.000
_cell.angle_alpha   90.00
_cell.angle_beta   90.00
_cell.angle_gamma   90.00
#
_symmetry.space_group_name_H-M   'P 1'
#
loop_
_entity.id
_entity.type
_entity.pdbx_description
1 polymer ?
#
loop_
_entity_poly.entity_id
_entity_poly.type
_entity_poly.pdbx_seq_one_letter_code
_entity_poly.pdbx_strand_id
1 'polypeptide(L)'
;SELKITPPRSQQRRVFIPQEPHNSTHAFIRRDKVQPPLQPSYDGPFKVIERTNKTVTIEKAEKTDVISIGRVKPAFIDSDIQSTSTNSSKMVTPAKHESQESTTLTQ
;
A
#
# COMPACT_ATOMS: atom_id res chain seq x y z
N SER A 1 -37.46 -29.09 -19.36
CA SER A 1 -37.71 -27.66 -19.07
C SER A 1 -36.53 -26.86 -19.58
N GLU A 2 -36.77 -25.74 -20.25
CA GLU A 2 -35.71 -24.90 -20.83
C GLU A 2 -35.34 -23.77 -19.88
N LEU A 3 -34.05 -23.60 -19.61
CA LEU A 3 -33.54 -22.57 -18.69
C LEU A 3 -33.24 -21.28 -19.46
N LYS A 4 -33.88 -20.18 -19.07
CA LYS A 4 -33.70 -18.86 -19.68
C LYS A 4 -32.73 -18.02 -18.85
N ILE A 5 -31.71 -17.46 -19.49
CA ILE A 5 -30.74 -16.58 -18.83
C ILE A 5 -31.34 -15.18 -18.70
N THR A 6 -31.66 -14.78 -17.47
CA THR A 6 -32.04 -13.38 -17.17
C THR A 6 -30.78 -12.56 -16.91
N PRO A 7 -30.54 -11.43 -17.60
CA PRO A 7 -29.37 -10.59 -17.35
C PRO A 7 -29.39 -10.02 -15.92
N PRO A 8 -28.22 -9.83 -15.29
CA PRO A 8 -28.14 -9.29 -13.94
C PRO A 8 -28.69 -7.86 -13.88
N ARG A 9 -29.32 -7.52 -12.75
CA ARG A 9 -29.90 -6.20 -12.49
C ARG A 9 -28.83 -5.11 -12.65
N SER A 10 -29.04 -4.17 -13.57
CA SER A 10 -28.17 -3.00 -13.73
C SER A 10 -28.03 -2.24 -12.41
N GLN A 11 -26.80 -2.06 -11.94
CA GLN A 11 -26.47 -1.20 -10.81
C GLN A 11 -25.67 0.01 -11.30
N GLN A 12 -26.23 1.21 -11.14
CA GLN A 12 -25.47 2.45 -11.28
C GLN A 12 -24.56 2.65 -10.07
N ARG A 13 -23.42 1.96 -10.07
CA ARG A 13 -22.36 2.20 -9.07
C ARG A 13 -21.65 3.50 -9.44
N ARG A 14 -21.56 4.45 -8.49
CA ARG A 14 -20.58 5.55 -8.60
C ARG A 14 -19.19 4.95 -8.44
N VAL A 15 -18.52 4.73 -9.58
CA VAL A 15 -17.10 4.36 -9.62
C VAL A 15 -16.26 5.63 -9.52
N PHE A 16 -15.34 5.67 -8.56
CA PHE A 16 -14.28 6.67 -8.57
C PHE A 16 -13.23 6.24 -9.59
N ILE A 17 -13.13 6.98 -10.68
CA ILE A 17 -12.03 6.84 -11.65
C ILE A 17 -10.98 7.87 -11.24
N PRO A 18 -9.80 7.45 -10.75
CA PRO A 18 -8.74 8.40 -10.41
C PRO A 18 -8.31 9.18 -11.65
N GLN A 19 -8.04 10.48 -11.47
CA GLN A 19 -7.39 11.33 -12.47
C GLN A 19 -6.00 10.78 -12.82
N GLU A 20 -5.41 11.28 -13.92
CA GLU A 20 -4.16 10.75 -14.49
C GLU A 20 -3.04 10.52 -13.45
N PRO A 21 -2.26 9.43 -13.60
CA PRO A 21 -1.19 9.07 -12.66
C PRO A 21 -0.10 10.14 -12.53
N HIS A 22 0.00 11.04 -13.51
CA HIS A 22 0.94 12.16 -13.56
C HIS A 22 0.75 13.16 -12.40
N ASN A 23 -0.49 13.35 -11.92
CA ASN A 23 -0.82 14.38 -10.92
C ASN A 23 -0.85 13.84 -9.47
N SER A 24 -0.48 12.58 -9.25
CA SER A 24 -0.52 11.96 -7.93
C SER A 24 0.55 12.52 -6.99
N THR A 25 0.17 13.08 -5.84
CA THR A 25 1.10 13.72 -4.88
C THR A 25 2.03 12.72 -4.18
N HIS A 26 1.62 11.45 -4.11
CA HIS A 26 2.38 10.37 -3.48
C HIS A 26 2.50 9.18 -4.44
N ALA A 27 3.45 8.28 -4.21
CA ALA A 27 3.59 7.08 -5.03
C ALA A 27 4.21 5.89 -4.28
N PHE A 28 3.74 4.69 -4.64
CA PHE A 28 4.33 3.41 -4.27
C PHE A 28 5.48 3.04 -5.19
N ILE A 29 6.60 2.58 -4.62
CA ILE A 29 7.83 2.24 -5.36
C ILE A 29 8.10 0.75 -5.31
N ARG A 30 8.27 0.12 -6.48
CA ARG A 30 8.54 -1.33 -6.58
C ARG A 30 9.93 -1.69 -6.09
N ARG A 31 10.03 -2.78 -5.32
CA ARG A 31 11.29 -3.38 -4.87
C ARG A 31 11.83 -4.37 -5.91
N ASP A 32 12.78 -3.93 -6.75
CA ASP A 32 13.44 -4.76 -7.77
C ASP A 32 14.53 -5.70 -7.18
N LYS A 33 14.20 -6.43 -6.11
CA LYS A 33 15.06 -7.48 -5.53
C LYS A 33 14.20 -8.68 -5.11
N VAL A 34 14.79 -9.88 -5.10
CA VAL A 34 14.13 -11.09 -4.58
C VAL A 34 13.69 -10.85 -3.14
N GLN A 35 12.40 -11.10 -2.86
CA GLN A 35 11.83 -11.00 -1.52
C GLN A 35 11.57 -12.39 -0.94
N PRO A 36 11.61 -12.54 0.39
CA PRO A 36 10.91 -13.64 1.08
C PRO A 36 9.42 -13.69 0.70
N PRO A 37 8.77 -14.87 0.82
CA PRO A 37 7.33 -15.00 0.65
C PRO A 37 6.54 -14.02 1.54
N LEU A 38 5.35 -13.63 1.07
CA LEU A 38 4.39 -12.73 1.77
C LEU A 38 4.88 -11.29 2.04
N GLN A 39 6.06 -10.89 1.56
CA GLN A 39 6.52 -9.50 1.58
C GLN A 39 5.83 -8.67 0.47
N PRO A 40 5.39 -7.42 0.74
CA PRO A 40 4.83 -6.57 -0.30
C PRO A 40 5.90 -6.18 -1.34
N SER A 41 5.53 -6.25 -2.61
CA SER A 41 6.43 -5.92 -3.74
C SER A 41 6.69 -4.42 -3.91
N TYR A 42 5.97 -3.57 -3.17
CA TYR A 42 6.08 -2.11 -3.20
C TYR A 42 6.29 -1.56 -1.79
N ASP A 43 7.14 -0.55 -1.68
CA ASP A 43 7.26 0.32 -0.52
C ASP A 43 6.31 1.52 -0.62
N GLY A 44 5.76 1.91 0.54
CA GLY A 44 5.19 3.20 0.98
C GLY A 44 4.49 4.16 0.00
N PRO A 45 3.52 4.96 0.44
CA PRO A 45 3.14 6.17 -0.28
C PRO A 45 4.21 7.25 -0.02
N PHE A 46 5.26 7.32 -0.85
CA PHE A 46 6.27 8.37 -0.74
C PHE A 46 5.80 9.65 -1.42
N LYS A 47 6.03 10.80 -0.79
CA LYS A 47 5.72 12.10 -1.37
C LYS A 47 6.60 12.36 -2.59
N VAL A 48 5.98 12.80 -3.68
CA VAL A 48 6.67 13.18 -4.91
C VAL A 48 7.07 14.65 -4.83
N ILE A 49 8.36 14.93 -5.03
CA ILE A 49 8.92 16.28 -5.05
C ILE A 49 8.97 16.81 -6.49
N GLU A 50 9.35 15.96 -7.45
CA GLU A 50 9.56 16.34 -8.85
C GLU A 50 9.16 15.18 -9.78
N ARG A 51 8.75 15.51 -11.01
CA ARG A 51 8.53 14.55 -12.09
C ARG A 51 9.17 15.02 -13.40
N THR A 52 9.66 14.05 -14.17
CA THR A 52 10.02 14.21 -15.58
C THR A 52 9.22 13.20 -16.42
N ASN A 53 9.42 13.20 -17.75
CA ASN A 53 8.82 12.21 -18.65
C ASN A 53 9.35 10.77 -18.45
N LYS A 54 10.39 10.56 -17.63
CA LYS A 54 11.03 9.23 -17.42
C LYS A 54 11.25 8.88 -15.94
N THR A 55 11.30 9.88 -15.06
CA THR A 55 11.65 9.72 -13.64
C THR A 55 10.69 10.46 -12.71
N VAL A 56 10.69 10.04 -11.45
CA VAL A 56 10.00 10.65 -10.32
C VAL A 56 11.02 10.79 -9.19
N THR A 57 11.16 11.98 -8.62
CA THR A 57 11.98 12.24 -7.44
C THR A 57 11.08 12.19 -6.22
N ILE A 58 11.39 11.33 -5.25
CA ILE A 58 10.60 11.15 -4.02
C ILE A 58 11.36 11.58 -2.77
N GLU A 59 10.61 12.02 -1.75
CA GLU A 59 11.10 12.21 -0.38
C GLU A 59 11.11 10.85 0.35
N LYS A 60 12.25 10.47 0.92
CA LYS A 60 12.44 9.18 1.61
C LYS A 60 13.34 9.35 2.82
N ALA A 61 12.73 9.42 4.00
CA ALA A 61 13.38 9.93 5.21
C ALA A 61 14.06 11.28 4.90
N GLU A 62 15.30 11.50 5.31
CA GLU A 62 16.04 12.76 5.11
C GLU A 62 16.79 12.83 3.76
N LYS A 63 16.37 12.03 2.76
CA LYS A 63 17.02 11.95 1.45
C LYS A 63 16.00 11.95 0.31
N THR A 64 16.49 12.25 -0.89
CA THR A 64 15.74 12.14 -2.13
C THR A 64 16.23 10.96 -2.97
N ASP A 65 15.29 10.15 -3.46
CA ASP A 65 15.57 9.03 -4.38
C ASP A 65 14.95 9.35 -5.76
N VAL A 66 15.71 9.17 -6.84
CA VAL A 66 15.23 9.33 -8.23
C VAL A 66 14.90 7.95 -8.81
N ILE A 67 13.64 7.73 -9.13
CA ILE A 67 13.09 6.43 -9.56
C ILE A 67 12.55 6.53 -10.99
N SER A 68 12.75 5.50 -11.83
CA SER A 68 12.15 5.43 -13.17
C SER A 68 10.64 5.16 -13.09
N ILE A 69 9.83 5.81 -13.94
CA ILE A 69 8.36 5.70 -13.92
C ILE A 69 7.87 4.25 -13.98
N GLY A 70 8.58 3.35 -14.69
CA GLY A 70 8.26 1.92 -14.75
C GLY A 70 8.36 1.14 -13.44
N ARG A 71 8.79 1.77 -12.34
CA ARG A 71 8.79 1.24 -10.95
C ARG A 71 7.75 1.91 -10.05
N VAL A 72 7.02 2.90 -10.56
CA VAL A 72 6.15 3.80 -9.78
C VAL A 72 4.70 3.42 -10.00
N LYS A 73 3.91 3.38 -8.92
CA LYS A 73 2.44 3.31 -8.96
C LYS A 73 1.88 4.51 -8.18
N PRO A 74 0.93 5.30 -8.70
CA PRO A 74 0.38 6.43 -7.98
C PRO A 74 -0.27 6.00 -6.66
N ALA A 75 -0.16 6.84 -5.64
CA ALA A 75 -0.82 6.67 -4.36
C ALA A 75 -1.80 7.83 -4.14
N PHE A 76 -3.08 7.49 -3.98
CA PHE A 76 -4.12 8.44 -3.63
C PHE A 76 -4.35 8.33 -2.12
N ILE A 77 -4.22 9.45 -1.41
CA ILE A 77 -4.40 9.56 0.04
C ILE A 77 -5.59 10.48 0.27
N ASP A 78 -6.57 10.01 1.03
CA ASP A 78 -7.72 10.82 1.43
C ASP A 78 -7.26 11.95 2.36
N SER A 79 -7.84 13.14 2.22
CA SER A 79 -7.44 14.35 2.94
C SER A 79 -7.38 14.17 4.46
N ASP A 80 -8.28 13.34 5.01
CA ASP A 80 -8.41 13.07 6.43
C ASP A 80 -7.21 12.30 7.03
N ILE A 81 -6.41 11.62 6.20
CA ILE A 81 -5.28 10.78 6.65
C ILE A 81 -3.97 11.58 6.69
N GLN A 82 -3.87 12.72 5.99
CA GLN A 82 -2.61 13.48 5.85
C GLN A 82 -2.00 13.94 7.18
N SER A 83 -2.81 14.10 8.24
CA SER A 83 -2.37 14.52 9.57
C SER A 83 -1.59 13.47 10.38
N THR A 84 -1.46 12.22 9.89
CA THR A 84 -1.01 11.09 10.72
C THR A 84 0.41 10.58 10.43
N SER A 85 1.07 11.01 9.35
CA SER A 85 2.30 10.37 8.85
C SER A 85 3.64 10.90 9.42
N THR A 86 3.63 11.82 10.40
CA THR A 86 4.87 12.46 10.90
C THR A 86 5.65 11.64 11.94
N ASN A 87 5.08 10.58 12.53
CA ASN A 87 5.77 9.76 13.56
C ASN A 87 5.57 8.25 13.37
N SER A 88 6.41 7.63 12.51
CA SER A 88 6.59 6.16 12.46
C SER A 88 7.97 5.75 13.02
N SER A 89 8.28 6.25 14.21
CA SER A 89 9.48 5.90 14.98
C SER A 89 9.12 5.47 16.41
N LYS A 90 8.18 4.51 16.54
CA LYS A 90 8.00 3.59 17.69
C LYS A 90 6.76 2.70 17.48
N MET A 91 6.95 1.47 17.01
CA MET A 91 6.04 0.36 17.32
C MET A 91 6.83 -0.85 17.83
N VAL A 92 7.03 -0.80 19.15
CA VAL A 92 7.15 -1.89 20.13
C VAL A 92 7.30 -3.32 19.56
N THR A 93 8.44 -3.94 19.86
CA THR A 93 8.62 -5.40 19.91
C THR A 93 7.66 -6.02 20.93
N PRO A 94 6.84 -7.04 20.56
CA PRO A 94 6.18 -7.87 21.55
C PRO A 94 7.20 -8.83 22.15
N ALA A 95 7.71 -8.50 23.33
CA ALA A 95 8.44 -9.45 24.15
C ALA A 95 7.48 -10.49 24.75
N LYS A 96 7.92 -11.76 24.73
CA LYS A 96 7.52 -12.89 25.57
C LYS A 96 6.35 -12.63 26.56
N HIS A 97 5.17 -13.21 26.28
CA HIS A 97 4.22 -13.55 27.34
C HIS A 97 4.37 -15.04 27.67
N GLU A 98 4.94 -15.32 28.84
CA GLU A 98 4.88 -16.64 29.48
C GLU A 98 3.82 -16.55 30.58
N SER A 99 2.84 -17.45 30.52
CA SER A 99 1.87 -17.66 31.60
C SER A 99 1.43 -19.12 31.56
N GLN A 100 1.99 -19.88 32.49
CA GLN A 100 1.49 -21.16 33.02
C GLN A 100 0.01 -20.96 33.47
N GLU A 101 -0.91 -21.92 33.59
CA GLU A 101 -0.91 -23.39 33.53
C GLU A 101 -2.38 -23.87 33.40
N SER A 102 -2.67 -25.05 32.81
CA SER A 102 -3.85 -25.89 33.15
C SER A 102 -3.72 -27.32 32.62
N THR A 103 -2.95 -28.12 33.36
CA THR A 103 -3.21 -29.51 33.82
C THR A 103 -4.12 -30.52 33.08
N THR A 104 -3.63 -31.78 33.11
CA THR A 104 -4.35 -33.08 33.19
C THR A 104 -4.92 -33.67 31.87
N LEU A 105 -4.77 -34.96 31.49
CA LEU A 105 -4.17 -36.15 32.14
C LEU A 105 -3.45 -37.09 31.10
N THR A 106 -2.59 -38.01 31.58
CA THR A 106 -2.02 -39.16 30.85
C THR A 106 -2.96 -40.38 30.85
N GLN A 107 -3.01 -41.12 29.74
CA GLN A 107 -3.03 -42.60 29.74
C GLN A 107 -2.31 -43.14 28.51
#